data_AF-A0A1W9H3X8-F1
#
_entry.id   AF-A0A1W9H3X8-F1
#
_cell.length_a   1.000
_cell.length_b   1.000
_cell.length_c   1.000
_cell.angle_alpha   90.00
_cell.angle_beta   90.00
_cell.angle_gamma   90.00
#
_symmetry.space_group_name_H-M   'P 1'
#
loop_
_entity.id
_entity.type
_entity.pdbx_description
1 polymer ?
#
loop_
_entity_poly.entity_id
_entity_poly.type
_entity_poly.pdbx_seq_one_letter_code
_entity_poly.pdbx_strand_id
1 'polypeptide(L)'
;MTGPSEPAWLIAARAKLGTREAAGPANNPTIIGWAKRLGTAVLGIAYNADSVPWCGLFVATCMAEAGIAPPSIAVRASSWDKFGEPARPFVGAVLRFARPGGGHVGFAVGEDATRFFVLGGNQGDRVSIVPIEKARLVACRAPRGWTGPRAPLPVMSGAASSRNEA
;
A
#
# COMPACT_ATOMS: atom_id res chain seq x y z
N MET A 1 8.55 28.61 1.37
CA MET A 1 8.24 27.70 2.49
C MET A 1 8.06 26.31 1.92
N THR A 2 9.11 25.49 1.92
CA THR A 2 9.01 24.08 1.55
C THR A 2 8.29 23.37 2.69
N GLY A 3 7.04 22.96 2.49
CA GLY A 3 6.41 22.01 3.41
C GLY A 3 7.28 20.77 3.57
N PRO A 4 7.14 19.99 4.67
CA PRO A 4 7.92 18.78 4.85
C PRO A 4 7.72 17.89 3.61
N SER A 5 8.83 17.54 2.93
CA SER A 5 8.77 16.67 1.76
C SER A 5 8.22 15.31 2.18
N GLU A 6 7.20 14.83 1.47
CA GLU A 6 6.65 13.49 1.71
C GLU A 6 7.73 12.40 1.60
N PRO A 7 7.56 11.25 2.28
CA PRO A 7 8.47 10.14 2.11
C PRO A 7 8.57 9.68 0.65
N ALA A 8 9.77 9.32 0.18
CA ALA A 8 10.02 8.97 -1.22
C ALA A 8 9.11 7.82 -1.73
N TRP A 9 8.82 6.82 -0.89
CA TRP A 9 7.91 5.73 -1.25
C TRP A 9 6.45 6.21 -1.39
N LEU A 10 6.05 7.25 -0.66
CA LEU A 10 4.73 7.84 -0.80
C LEU A 10 4.63 8.66 -2.10
N ILE A 11 5.69 9.39 -2.47
CA ILE A 11 5.78 10.06 -3.77
C ILE A 11 5.64 9.03 -4.90
N ALA A 12 6.37 7.91 -4.82
CA ALA A 12 6.28 6.81 -5.77
C ALA A 12 4.88 6.17 -5.84
N ALA A 13 4.15 6.14 -4.72
CA ALA A 13 2.77 5.66 -4.64
C ALA A 13 1.79 6.63 -5.32
N ARG A 14 1.92 7.94 -5.06
CA ARG A 14 1.06 8.97 -5.65
C ARG A 14 1.21 9.03 -7.17
N ALA A 15 2.42 8.85 -7.69
CA ALA A 15 2.69 8.79 -9.12
C ALA A 15 1.95 7.66 -9.86
N LYS A 16 1.44 6.65 -9.13
CA LYS A 16 0.73 5.49 -9.69
C LYS A 16 -0.79 5.58 -9.56
N LEU A 17 -1.32 6.64 -8.94
CA LEU A 17 -2.76 6.85 -8.79
C LEU A 17 -3.50 6.69 -10.12
N GLY A 18 -4.59 5.93 -10.10
CA GLY A 18 -5.41 5.68 -11.29
C GLY A 18 -4.94 4.51 -12.17
N THR A 19 -3.79 3.88 -11.88
CA THR A 19 -3.42 2.62 -12.56
C THR A 19 -4.48 1.55 -12.28
N ARG A 20 -4.98 0.87 -13.31
CA ARG A 20 -6.10 -0.10 -13.25
C ARG A 20 -5.71 -1.45 -13.81
N GLU A 21 -6.32 -2.53 -13.36
CA GLU A 21 -6.26 -3.82 -14.06
C GLU A 21 -6.79 -3.67 -15.50
N ALA A 22 -6.37 -4.57 -16.38
CA ALA A 22 -6.96 -4.66 -17.70
C ALA A 22 -8.33 -5.35 -17.62
N ALA A 23 -9.25 -4.98 -18.50
CA ALA A 23 -10.58 -5.57 -18.50
C ALA A 23 -10.56 -7.02 -19.04
N GLY A 24 -11.41 -7.88 -18.47
CA GLY A 24 -11.60 -9.24 -18.97
C GLY A 24 -10.36 -10.14 -18.75
N PRO A 25 -9.98 -10.99 -19.71
CA PRO A 25 -8.85 -11.91 -19.55
C PRO A 25 -7.48 -11.27 -19.82
N ALA A 26 -7.44 -9.98 -20.16
CA ALA A 26 -6.20 -9.26 -20.42
C ALA A 26 -5.48 -8.90 -19.11
N ASN A 27 -4.18 -8.61 -19.20
CA ASN A 27 -3.40 -8.12 -18.06
C ASN A 27 -2.89 -6.70 -18.32
N ASN A 28 -2.87 -5.84 -17.31
CA ASN A 28 -2.24 -4.54 -17.42
C ASN A 28 -0.70 -4.68 -17.50
N PRO A 29 -0.05 -4.23 -18.59
CA PRO A 29 1.40 -4.39 -18.78
C PRO A 29 2.23 -3.65 -17.72
N THR A 30 1.71 -2.57 -17.13
CA THR A 30 2.36 -1.83 -16.05
C THR A 30 2.41 -2.67 -14.77
N ILE A 31 1.30 -3.28 -14.36
CA ILE A 31 1.21 -4.12 -13.16
C ILE A 31 2.11 -5.36 -13.32
N ILE A 32 2.02 -6.02 -14.47
CA ILE A 32 2.90 -7.16 -14.80
C ILE A 32 4.37 -6.71 -14.84
N GLY A 33 4.65 -5.50 -15.35
CA GLY A 33 5.99 -4.92 -15.37
C GLY A 33 6.57 -4.65 -13.98
N TRP A 34 5.75 -4.32 -12.99
CA TRP A 34 6.18 -4.23 -11.59
C TRP A 34 6.55 -5.60 -11.05
N ALA A 35 5.71 -6.60 -11.30
CA ALA A 35 5.94 -7.96 -10.84
C ALA A 35 7.24 -8.54 -11.39
N LYS A 36 7.50 -8.35 -12.69
CA LYS A 36 8.75 -8.76 -13.35
C LYS A 36 9.98 -8.08 -12.74
N ARG A 37 9.89 -6.78 -12.42
CA ARG A 37 11.00 -6.01 -11.83
C ARG A 37 11.35 -6.47 -10.41
N LEU A 38 10.35 -6.78 -9.59
CA LEU A 38 10.59 -7.27 -8.23
C LEU A 38 11.03 -8.74 -8.20
N GLY A 39 10.50 -9.56 -9.12
CA GLY A 39 10.83 -10.96 -9.25
C GLY A 39 10.26 -11.85 -8.15
N THR A 40 10.37 -13.16 -8.36
CA THR A 40 9.79 -14.19 -7.49
C THR A 40 10.43 -14.24 -6.11
N ALA A 41 11.70 -13.86 -5.97
CA ALA A 41 12.40 -13.84 -4.69
C ALA A 41 11.76 -12.84 -3.70
N VAL A 42 11.34 -11.67 -4.19
CA VAL A 42 10.65 -10.66 -3.37
C VAL A 42 9.18 -11.02 -3.19
N LEU A 43 8.49 -11.40 -4.27
CA LEU A 43 7.05 -11.62 -4.24
C LEU A 43 6.65 -12.94 -3.57
N GLY A 44 7.54 -13.93 -3.57
CA GLY A 44 7.30 -15.28 -3.05
C GLY A 44 6.37 -16.14 -3.92
N ILE A 45 5.94 -15.64 -5.09
CA ILE A 45 5.15 -16.38 -6.09
C ILE A 45 5.60 -15.99 -7.51
N ALA A 46 5.34 -16.86 -8.48
CA ALA A 46 5.32 -16.49 -9.89
C ALA A 46 4.02 -15.70 -10.17
N TYR A 47 4.15 -14.38 -10.33
CA TYR A 47 3.01 -13.49 -10.52
C TYR A 47 2.70 -13.35 -12.01
N ASN A 48 1.62 -14.01 -12.46
CA ASN A 48 1.32 -14.21 -13.88
C ASN A 48 -0.01 -13.58 -14.35
N ALA A 49 -0.82 -13.04 -13.44
CA ALA A 49 -2.07 -12.37 -13.77
C ALA A 49 -2.33 -11.17 -12.85
N ASP A 50 -2.85 -10.06 -13.38
CA ASP A 50 -3.22 -8.90 -12.57
C ASP A 50 -4.44 -9.15 -11.68
N SER A 51 -5.27 -10.15 -11.99
CA SER A 51 -6.35 -10.64 -11.12
C SER A 51 -5.88 -11.26 -9.80
N VAL A 52 -4.58 -11.53 -9.62
CA VAL A 52 -4.01 -11.95 -8.33
C VAL A 52 -3.97 -10.75 -7.40
N PRO A 53 -4.35 -10.84 -6.11
CA PRO A 53 -4.30 -9.69 -5.22
C PRO A 53 -2.92 -8.98 -5.20
N TRP A 54 -2.89 -7.71 -5.64
CA TRP A 54 -1.65 -6.92 -5.82
C TRP A 54 -1.48 -5.73 -4.90
N CYS A 55 -2.21 -5.67 -3.79
CA CYS A 55 -1.96 -4.65 -2.76
C CYS A 55 -0.52 -4.73 -2.23
N GLY A 56 -0.02 -5.94 -1.95
CA GLY A 56 1.36 -6.17 -1.54
C GLY A 56 2.39 -5.90 -2.65
N LEU A 57 2.07 -6.27 -3.90
CA LEU A 57 2.90 -5.96 -5.08
C LEU A 57 3.08 -4.43 -5.24
N PHE A 58 1.99 -3.67 -5.13
CA PHE A 58 2.02 -2.21 -5.20
C PHE A 58 2.91 -1.61 -4.11
N VAL A 59 2.71 -1.97 -2.84
CA VAL A 59 3.52 -1.43 -1.73
C VAL A 59 4.99 -1.83 -1.88
N ALA A 60 5.27 -3.06 -2.30
CA ALA A 60 6.63 -3.53 -2.58
C ALA A 60 7.31 -2.72 -3.70
N THR A 61 6.57 -2.39 -4.76
CA THR A 61 7.05 -1.58 -5.88
C THR A 61 7.44 -0.19 -5.41
N CYS A 62 6.57 0.48 -4.64
CA CYS A 62 6.84 1.81 -4.10
C CYS A 62 8.05 1.84 -3.15
N MET A 63 8.21 0.79 -2.33
CA MET A 63 9.37 0.65 -1.46
C MET A 63 10.66 0.45 -2.25
N ALA A 64 10.66 -0.46 -3.23
CA ALA A 64 11.84 -0.73 -4.05
C ALA A 64 12.29 0.49 -4.85
N GLU A 65 11.36 1.28 -5.42
CA GLU A 65 11.68 2.54 -6.10
C GLU A 65 12.26 3.60 -5.17
N ALA A 66 11.93 3.55 -3.88
CA ALA A 66 12.52 4.40 -2.84
C ALA A 66 13.85 3.85 -2.27
N GLY A 67 14.38 2.76 -2.83
CA GLY A 67 15.60 2.10 -2.34
C GLY A 67 15.41 1.33 -1.04
N ILE A 68 14.17 1.00 -0.67
CA ILE A 68 13.83 0.30 0.57
C ILE A 68 13.46 -1.15 0.24
N ALA A 69 14.15 -2.09 0.89
CA ALA A 69 13.87 -3.51 0.72
C ALA A 69 12.48 -3.87 1.29
N PRO A 70 11.57 -4.45 0.48
CA PRO A 70 10.30 -4.99 0.97
C PRO A 70 10.50 -6.21 1.89
N PRO A 71 9.48 -6.64 2.66
CA PRO A 71 9.54 -7.91 3.37
C PRO A 71 9.58 -9.09 2.39
N SER A 72 10.00 -10.28 2.84
CA SER A 72 9.88 -11.50 2.04
C SER A 72 8.42 -11.85 1.77
N ILE A 73 8.15 -12.44 0.60
CA ILE A 73 6.78 -12.81 0.17
C ILE A 73 5.88 -11.56 0.18
N ALA A 74 6.37 -10.47 -0.40
CA ALA A 74 5.78 -9.13 -0.28
C ALA A 74 4.37 -9.02 -0.88
N VAL A 75 3.98 -9.95 -1.76
CA VAL A 75 2.63 -10.00 -2.34
C VAL A 75 1.56 -10.21 -1.26
N ARG A 76 1.89 -10.88 -0.15
CA ARG A 76 0.94 -11.17 0.93
C ARG A 76 0.91 -10.00 1.91
N ALA A 77 -0.28 -9.47 2.18
CA ALA A 77 -0.46 -8.39 3.15
C ALA A 77 0.11 -8.73 4.54
N SER A 78 -0.01 -9.99 5.01
CA SER A 78 0.53 -10.43 6.31
C SER A 78 2.05 -10.34 6.42
N SER A 79 2.80 -10.38 5.31
CA SER A 79 4.26 -10.22 5.35
C SER A 79 4.67 -8.83 5.85
N TRP A 80 3.80 -7.85 5.67
CA TRP A 80 4.00 -6.48 6.13
C TRP A 80 3.78 -6.30 7.63
N ASP A 81 3.23 -7.30 8.33
CA ASP A 81 3.08 -7.26 9.79
C ASP A 81 4.42 -7.14 10.50
N LYS A 82 5.52 -7.58 9.90
CA LYS A 82 6.88 -7.50 10.48
C LYS A 82 7.83 -6.59 9.70
N PHE A 83 7.31 -5.84 8.72
CA PHE A 83 8.12 -4.92 7.93
C PHE A 83 8.71 -3.81 8.82
N GLY A 84 10.00 -3.54 8.66
CA GLY A 84 10.68 -2.42 9.30
C GLY A 84 10.58 -2.39 10.83
N GLU A 85 9.97 -1.34 11.36
CA GLU A 85 9.76 -1.10 12.79
C GLU A 85 8.29 -0.67 13.09
N PRO A 86 7.75 -0.96 14.29
CA PRO A 86 6.45 -0.42 14.71
C PRO A 86 6.45 1.11 14.72
N ALA A 87 5.36 1.72 14.26
CA ALA A 87 5.19 3.16 14.26
C ALA A 87 3.77 3.56 14.66
N ARG A 88 3.61 4.79 15.13
CA ARG A 88 2.29 5.45 15.16
C ARG A 88 1.88 5.86 13.74
N PRO A 89 0.59 6.01 13.41
CA PRO A 89 0.17 6.47 12.10
C PRO A 89 0.74 7.86 11.77
N PHE A 90 1.25 8.01 10.54
CA PHE A 90 1.77 9.26 9.97
C PHE A 90 1.58 9.19 8.44
N VAL A 91 1.68 10.32 7.75
CA VAL A 91 1.57 10.37 6.28
C VAL A 91 2.67 9.52 5.64
N GLY A 92 2.29 8.42 4.97
CA GLY A 92 3.18 7.44 4.36
C GLY A 92 3.47 6.22 5.22
N ALA A 93 2.91 6.11 6.42
CA ALA A 93 2.99 4.89 7.22
C ALA A 93 2.41 3.68 6.46
N VAL A 94 3.08 2.53 6.54
CA VAL A 94 2.54 1.28 5.99
C VAL A 94 1.49 0.75 6.95
N LEU A 95 0.24 0.70 6.50
CA LEU A 95 -0.88 0.19 7.28
C LEU A 95 -1.28 -1.19 6.75
N ARG A 96 -1.38 -2.15 7.66
CA ARG A 96 -1.85 -3.50 7.37
C ARG A 96 -3.17 -3.75 8.08
N PHE A 97 -4.16 -4.20 7.32
CA PHE A 97 -5.54 -4.36 7.77
C PHE A 97 -6.02 -5.80 7.66
N ALA A 98 -6.83 -6.26 8.61
CA ALA A 98 -7.59 -7.50 8.52
C ALA A 98 -8.73 -7.37 7.51
N ARG A 99 -8.99 -8.44 6.76
CA ARG A 99 -10.12 -8.58 5.84
C ARG A 99 -10.61 -10.03 5.85
N PRO A 100 -11.93 -10.30 5.75
CA PRO A 100 -12.40 -11.66 5.51
C PRO A 100 -11.69 -12.27 4.28
N GLY A 101 -11.13 -13.46 4.41
CA GLY A 101 -10.36 -14.11 3.33
C GLY A 101 -8.92 -13.61 3.15
N GLY A 102 -8.40 -12.72 4.01
CA GLY A 102 -6.99 -12.33 3.99
C GLY A 102 -6.66 -11.01 4.67
N GLY A 103 -5.99 -10.12 3.94
CA GLY A 103 -5.56 -8.83 4.46
C GLY A 103 -5.38 -7.81 3.35
N HIS A 104 -5.25 -6.55 3.76
CA HIS A 104 -4.94 -5.45 2.87
C HIS A 104 -3.72 -4.68 3.40
N VAL A 105 -2.95 -4.07 2.50
CA VAL A 105 -1.82 -3.22 2.85
C VAL A 105 -1.78 -2.00 1.94
N GLY A 106 -1.45 -0.84 2.50
CA GLY A 106 -1.33 0.42 1.78
C GLY A 106 -0.67 1.49 2.63
N PHE A 107 -0.64 2.72 2.12
CA PHE A 107 -0.03 3.87 2.79
C PHE A 107 -1.10 4.78 3.41
N ALA A 108 -0.89 5.19 4.65
CA ALA A 108 -1.75 6.19 5.30
C ALA A 108 -1.57 7.56 4.62
N VAL A 109 -2.67 8.20 4.22
CA VAL A 109 -2.63 9.55 3.62
C VAL A 109 -3.56 10.55 4.31
N GLY A 110 -4.43 10.07 5.20
CA GLY A 110 -5.29 10.89 6.05
C GLY A 110 -6.10 10.03 7.01
N GLU A 111 -6.93 10.65 7.82
CA GLU A 111 -7.83 9.95 8.74
C GLU A 111 -9.10 10.75 9.04
N ASP A 112 -10.11 10.08 9.59
CA ASP A 112 -11.19 10.71 10.34
C ASP A 112 -11.32 10.05 11.73
N ALA A 113 -12.41 10.33 12.44
CA ALA A 113 -12.66 9.77 13.77
C ALA A 113 -12.60 8.23 13.81
N THR A 114 -13.05 7.58 12.74
CA THR A 114 -13.29 6.13 12.67
C THR A 114 -12.43 5.40 11.65
N ARG A 115 -11.85 6.10 10.67
CA ARG A 115 -11.23 5.52 9.48
C ARG A 115 -9.87 6.11 9.17
N PHE A 116 -9.02 5.31 8.53
CA PHE A 116 -7.84 5.78 7.81
C PHE A 116 -8.18 5.93 6.33
N PHE A 117 -7.64 6.97 5.69
CA PHE A 117 -7.63 7.09 4.24
C PHE A 117 -6.34 6.46 3.73
N VAL A 118 -6.49 5.43 2.89
CA VAL A 118 -5.41 4.53 2.52
C VAL A 118 -5.17 4.58 1.02
N LEU A 119 -3.97 5.02 0.63
CA LEU A 119 -3.46 4.91 -0.73
C LEU A 119 -2.93 3.49 -0.93
N GLY A 120 -3.63 2.70 -1.75
CA GLY A 120 -3.31 1.29 -1.96
C GLY A 120 -3.56 0.84 -3.39
N GLY A 121 -2.92 -0.26 -3.75
CA GLY A 121 -3.17 -1.00 -5.00
C GLY A 121 -4.25 -2.06 -4.80
N ASN A 122 -4.81 -2.51 -5.92
CA ASN A 122 -5.96 -3.40 -6.00
C ASN A 122 -7.16 -2.95 -5.16
N GLN A 123 -7.47 -1.65 -5.23
CA GLN A 123 -8.57 -1.01 -4.52
C GLN A 123 -9.76 -0.74 -5.47
N GLY A 124 -10.58 -1.75 -5.76
CA GLY A 124 -11.52 -1.76 -6.87
C GLY A 124 -10.79 -1.84 -8.21
N ASP A 125 -9.93 -2.85 -8.34
CA ASP A 125 -9.06 -3.12 -9.50
C ASP A 125 -8.17 -1.91 -9.90
N ARG A 126 -7.78 -1.07 -8.93
CA ARG A 126 -6.99 0.14 -9.18
C ARG A 126 -6.10 0.60 -8.04
N VAL A 127 -5.15 1.47 -8.35
CA VAL A 127 -4.50 2.33 -7.35
C VAL A 127 -5.42 3.50 -7.04
N SER A 128 -5.87 3.61 -5.80
CA SER A 128 -6.77 4.68 -5.35
C SER A 128 -6.57 5.03 -3.88
N ILE A 129 -7.36 5.97 -3.37
CA ILE A 129 -7.46 6.24 -1.93
C ILE A 129 -8.83 5.74 -1.48
N VAL A 130 -8.85 4.87 -0.47
CA VAL A 130 -10.11 4.35 0.11
C VAL A 130 -10.13 4.54 1.62
N PRO A 131 -11.28 4.89 2.22
CA PRO A 131 -11.44 4.93 3.66
C PRO A 131 -11.59 3.51 4.22
N ILE A 132 -10.83 3.15 5.25
CA ILE A 132 -10.84 1.84 5.91
C ILE A 132 -10.98 2.03 7.42
N GLU A 133 -11.89 1.28 8.06
CA GLU A 133 -12.11 1.32 9.51
C GLU A 133 -10.81 1.11 10.31
N LYS A 134 -10.57 2.00 11.28
CA LYS A 134 -9.45 1.92 12.22
C LYS A 134 -9.45 0.59 12.99
N ALA A 135 -10.63 0.07 13.31
CA ALA A 135 -10.81 -1.21 13.99
C ALA A 135 -10.25 -2.42 13.21
N ARG A 136 -10.02 -2.29 11.90
CA ARG A 136 -9.42 -3.34 11.07
C ARG A 136 -7.88 -3.29 11.08
N LEU A 137 -7.26 -2.26 11.67
CA LEU A 137 -5.81 -2.12 11.68
C LEU A 137 -5.16 -3.22 12.51
N VAL A 138 -4.21 -3.92 11.91
CA VAL A 138 -3.42 -4.99 12.55
C VAL A 138 -2.01 -4.51 12.85
N ALA A 139 -1.38 -3.77 11.92
CA ALA A 139 -0.06 -3.21 12.11
C ALA A 139 0.10 -1.86 11.41
N CYS A 140 0.86 -0.97 12.05
CA CYS A 140 1.36 0.28 11.47
C CYS A 140 2.88 0.27 11.53
N ARG A 141 3.53 0.40 10.37
CA ARG A 141 4.97 0.20 10.20
C ARG A 141 5.64 1.37 9.49
N ALA A 142 6.90 1.59 9.82
CA ALA A 142 7.81 2.47 9.09
C ALA A 142 9.03 1.66 8.62
N PRO A 143 9.72 2.08 7.54
CA PRO A 143 11.02 1.51 7.18
C PRO A 143 11.99 1.60 8.36
N ARG A 144 12.73 0.51 8.62
CA ARG A 144 13.68 0.44 9.74
C ARG A 144 14.74 1.53 9.60
N GLY A 145 14.97 2.29 10.67
CA GLY A 145 16.00 3.33 10.68
C GLY A 145 15.65 4.58 9.87
N TRP A 146 14.42 4.71 9.38
CA TRP A 146 14.00 5.94 8.71
C TRP A 146 13.78 7.08 9.71
N THR A 147 14.53 8.17 9.50
CA THR A 147 14.58 9.38 10.34
C THR A 147 13.91 10.60 9.71
N GLY A 148 13.24 10.43 8.56
CA GLY A 148 12.54 11.52 7.88
C GLY A 148 11.26 11.98 8.61
N PRO A 149 10.59 13.01 8.07
CA PRO A 149 9.43 13.61 8.73
C PRO A 149 8.26 12.64 8.90
N ARG A 150 7.80 12.47 10.14
CA ARG A 150 6.57 11.73 10.49
C ARG A 150 5.40 12.70 10.61
N ALA A 151 5.00 13.29 9.47
CA ALA A 151 3.91 14.27 9.46
C ALA A 151 2.59 13.64 9.94
N PRO A 152 1.80 14.34 10.79
CA PRO A 152 0.52 13.83 11.25
C PRO A 152 -0.45 13.62 10.09
N LEU A 153 -1.38 12.68 10.23
CA LEU A 153 -2.39 12.45 9.22
C LEU A 153 -3.34 13.65 9.14
N PRO A 154 -3.59 14.23 7.96
CA PRO A 154 -4.61 15.25 7.81
C PRO A 154 -6.00 14.66 8.06
N VAL A 155 -6.87 15.45 8.69
CA VAL A 155 -8.29 15.09 8.82
C VAL A 155 -8.94 15.21 7.45
N MET A 156 -9.53 14.12 6.98
CA MET A 156 -10.22 14.05 5.69
C MET A 156 -11.71 13.74 5.89
N SER A 157 -12.55 14.31 5.04
CA SER A 157 -13.97 13.98 4.97
C SER A 157 -14.28 13.46 3.56
N GLY A 158 -14.96 12.31 3.45
CA GLY A 158 -15.37 11.76 2.15
C GLY A 158 -15.52 10.23 2.08
N ALA A 159 -16.50 9.81 1.26
CA ALA A 159 -16.92 8.44 0.91
C ALA A 159 -17.34 7.51 2.07
N ALA A 160 -18.22 6.53 1.78
CA ALA A 160 -18.57 5.46 2.70
C ALA A 160 -17.36 4.55 2.96
N SER A 161 -17.31 3.93 4.15
CA SER A 161 -16.22 3.00 4.51
C SER A 161 -16.12 1.84 3.51
N SER A 162 -14.90 1.54 3.05
CA SER A 162 -14.65 0.37 2.24
C SER A 162 -14.75 -0.88 3.11
N ARG A 163 -15.64 -1.80 2.72
CA ARG A 163 -15.79 -3.13 3.32
C ARG A 163 -15.10 -4.22 2.50
N ASN A 164 -14.83 -3.91 1.23
CA ASN A 164 -14.17 -4.77 0.28
C ASN A 164 -13.29 -3.89 -0.61
N GLU A 165 -11.99 -3.85 -0.31
CA GLU A 165 -11.06 -3.10 -1.15
C GLU A 165 -10.78 -3.81 -2.47
N ALA A 166 -11.03 -5.11 -2.62
CA ALA A 166 -10.89 -5.78 -3.92
C ALA A 166 -12.10 -5.49 -4.81
#